data_AF-A0AAD5P368-F1
#
_entry.id   AF-A0AAD5P368-F1
#
_cell.length_a   1.000
_cell.length_b   1.000
_cell.length_c   1.000
_cell.angle_alpha   90.00
_cell.angle_beta   90.00
_cell.angle_gamma   90.00
#
_symmetry.space_group_name_H-M   'P 1'
#
loop_
_entity.id
_entity.type
_entity.pdbx_description
1 polymer ?
#
loop_
_entity_poly.entity_id
_entity_poly.type
_entity_poly.pdbx_seq_one_letter_code
_entity_poly.pdbx_strand_id
1 'polypeptide(L)'
;MESLWRVATFQDPNPEDYKDVDFWSSPERSGWLTKQGDYIKTWRRRWFVLKQGKLFWFKDSSSVTRDSVPRGVIPVGRCLTVKGAEDVINKPFAFELATVNYTMYFVADTEKDKEDWINSIGRSIVQHSRSVTDSEVVDYDNSRRIQFETFRIRLENLAISTIWNVFDFQIGCSKLAAVEGHPITICLSVADY
;
A
#
# COMPACT_ATOMS: atom_id res chain seq x y z
N MET A 1 28.38 12.44 3.85
CA MET A 1 27.40 13.55 3.99
C MET A 1 25.95 13.07 3.88
N GLU A 2 25.55 12.35 2.83
CA GLU A 2 24.19 11.78 2.71
C GLU A 2 23.79 10.84 3.86
N SER A 3 24.73 10.06 4.41
CA SER A 3 24.53 9.16 5.54
C SER A 3 24.21 9.88 6.86
N LEU A 4 24.86 11.02 7.14
CA LEU A 4 24.62 11.78 8.37
C LEU A 4 23.23 12.44 8.37
N TRP A 5 22.78 12.93 7.21
CA TRP A 5 21.42 13.47 7.07
C TRP A 5 20.34 12.39 7.24
N ARG A 6 20.58 11.16 6.79
CA ARG A 6 19.65 10.02 7.00
C ARG A 6 19.42 9.71 8.46
N VAL A 7 20.52 9.60 9.18
CA VAL A 7 20.52 9.30 10.62
C VAL A 7 19.84 10.44 11.37
N ALA A 8 20.12 11.70 10.98
CA ALA A 8 19.51 12.87 11.59
C ALA A 8 18.01 13.03 11.32
N THR A 9 17.49 12.53 10.20
CA THR A 9 16.06 12.62 9.84
C THR A 9 15.28 11.33 10.09
N PHE A 10 15.89 10.30 10.66
CA PHE A 10 15.30 8.95 10.83
C PHE A 10 14.74 8.36 9.52
N GLN A 11 15.30 8.76 8.38
CA GLN A 11 14.91 8.27 7.06
C GLN A 11 15.80 7.10 6.59
N ASP A 12 16.48 6.45 7.53
CA ASP A 12 17.19 5.22 7.24
C ASP A 12 16.22 4.04 7.41
N PRO A 13 15.88 3.29 6.34
CA PRO A 13 15.06 2.10 6.50
C PRO A 13 15.77 1.10 7.40
N ASN A 14 15.01 0.46 8.28
CA ASN A 14 15.53 -0.60 9.12
C ASN A 14 16.00 -1.76 8.21
N PRO A 15 17.24 -2.26 8.36
CA PRO A 15 17.74 -3.41 7.58
C PRO A 15 16.82 -4.63 7.63
N GLU A 16 16.13 -4.83 8.76
CA GLU A 16 15.16 -5.90 8.95
C GLU A 16 13.98 -5.82 7.96
N ASP A 17 13.64 -4.63 7.47
CA ASP A 17 12.50 -4.43 6.57
C ASP A 17 12.78 -4.86 5.13
N TYR A 18 14.04 -5.06 4.73
CA TYR A 18 14.40 -5.35 3.33
C TYR A 18 15.42 -6.46 3.11
N LYS A 19 16.08 -6.97 4.15
CA LYS A 19 17.12 -8.01 4.03
C LYS A 19 16.61 -9.36 3.50
N ASP A 20 15.31 -9.60 3.62
CA ASP A 20 14.60 -10.82 3.22
C ASP A 20 14.15 -10.79 1.75
N VAL A 21 14.26 -9.64 1.08
CA VAL A 21 13.77 -9.45 -0.28
C VAL A 21 14.92 -9.18 -1.24
N ASP A 22 15.13 -10.10 -2.18
CA ASP A 22 16.14 -9.95 -3.24
C ASP A 22 15.70 -8.93 -4.32
N PHE A 23 15.49 -7.66 -3.98
CA PHE A 23 14.94 -6.63 -4.88
C PHE A 23 15.72 -6.44 -6.20
N TRP A 24 16.99 -6.87 -6.26
CA TRP A 24 17.82 -6.80 -7.47
C TRP A 24 17.51 -7.87 -8.52
N SER A 25 16.71 -8.89 -8.19
CA SER A 25 16.42 -10.03 -9.09
C SER A 25 14.94 -10.15 -9.38
N SER A 26 14.54 -10.19 -10.65
CA SER A 26 13.15 -10.40 -11.11
C SER A 26 12.09 -9.59 -10.34
N PRO A 27 12.16 -8.25 -10.33
CA PRO A 27 11.13 -7.43 -9.68
C PRO A 27 9.80 -7.52 -10.43
N GLU A 28 8.68 -7.41 -9.70
CA GLU A 28 7.34 -7.33 -10.29
C GLU A 28 7.20 -6.09 -11.18
N ARG A 29 7.84 -5.00 -10.75
CA ARG A 29 7.98 -3.76 -11.51
C ARG A 29 9.21 -2.99 -11.08
N SER A 30 9.85 -2.32 -12.01
CA SER A 30 10.88 -1.32 -11.71
C SER A 30 10.78 -0.16 -12.69
N GLY A 31 11.22 1.02 -12.27
CA GLY A 31 11.12 2.20 -13.13
C GLY A 31 11.35 3.51 -12.39
N TRP A 32 11.48 4.59 -13.15
CA TRP A 32 11.59 5.93 -12.61
C TRP A 32 10.24 6.47 -12.15
N LEU A 33 10.24 7.12 -10.98
CA LEU A 33 9.16 7.98 -10.53
C LEU A 33 9.74 9.23 -9.89
N THR A 34 8.98 10.32 -9.93
CA THR A 34 9.29 11.54 -9.19
C THR A 34 8.42 11.57 -7.93
N LYS A 35 9.04 11.40 -6.76
CA LYS A 35 8.35 11.39 -5.46
C LYS A 35 8.41 12.75 -4.78
N GLN A 36 7.33 13.15 -4.12
CA GLN A 36 7.31 14.27 -3.20
C GLN A 36 8.00 13.92 -1.86
N GLY A 37 8.89 14.79 -1.40
CA GLY A 37 9.55 14.67 -0.10
C GLY A 37 8.57 14.82 1.07
N ASP A 38 8.83 14.09 2.16
CA ASP A 38 7.88 13.96 3.26
C ASP A 38 7.81 15.25 4.10
N TYR A 39 8.97 15.77 4.53
CA TYR A 39 9.08 17.02 5.30
C TYR A 39 9.11 18.26 4.40
N ILE A 40 10.09 18.31 3.49
CA ILE A 40 10.21 19.38 2.50
C ILE A 40 9.58 18.87 1.21
N LYS A 41 8.50 19.53 0.76
CA LYS A 41 7.67 19.15 -0.40
C LYS A 41 8.36 19.34 -1.77
N THR A 42 9.66 19.09 -1.80
CA THR A 42 10.48 19.01 -3.00
C THR A 42 10.20 17.71 -3.76
N TRP A 43 10.26 17.77 -5.09
CA TRP A 43 10.08 16.62 -5.96
C TRP A 43 11.44 16.05 -6.34
N ARG A 44 11.63 14.73 -6.18
CA ARG A 44 12.91 14.05 -6.44
C ARG A 44 12.69 12.81 -7.29
N ARG A 45 13.43 12.71 -8.39
CA ARG A 45 13.46 11.52 -9.24
C ARG A 45 14.20 10.39 -8.54
N ARG A 46 13.58 9.23 -8.45
CA ARG A 46 14.10 8.02 -7.78
C ARG A 46 13.74 6.78 -8.58
N TRP A 47 14.60 5.78 -8.52
CA TRP A 47 14.34 4.50 -9.15
C TRP A 47 13.57 3.62 -8.17
N PHE A 48 12.37 3.22 -8.54
CA PHE A 48 11.50 2.38 -7.72
C PHE A 48 11.55 0.93 -8.15
N VAL A 49 11.39 0.03 -7.17
CA VAL A 49 11.31 -1.41 -7.37
C VAL A 49 10.18 -1.94 -6.51
N LEU A 50 9.22 -2.62 -7.12
CA LEU A 50 8.16 -3.36 -6.44
C LEU A 50 8.51 -4.84 -6.45
N LYS A 51 8.57 -5.46 -5.27
CA LYS A 51 8.81 -6.90 -5.13
C LYS A 51 8.30 -7.42 -3.79
N GLN A 52 7.59 -8.56 -3.82
CA GLN A 52 7.16 -9.31 -2.62
C GLN A 52 6.42 -8.41 -1.60
N GLY A 53 5.49 -7.60 -2.09
CA GLY A 53 4.68 -6.74 -1.23
C GLY A 53 5.43 -5.56 -0.61
N LYS A 54 6.63 -5.25 -1.09
CA LYS A 54 7.43 -4.10 -0.66
C LYS A 54 7.79 -3.23 -1.86
N LEU A 55 7.64 -1.92 -1.70
CA LEU A 55 8.03 -0.91 -2.67
C LEU A 55 9.29 -0.20 -2.15
N PHE A 56 10.40 -0.40 -2.85
CA PHE A 56 11.71 0.15 -2.56
C PHE A 56 12.00 1.33 -3.47
N TRP A 57 12.83 2.28 -3.03
CA TRP A 57 13.39 3.27 -3.93
C TRP A 57 14.85 3.57 -3.67
N PHE A 58 15.56 3.88 -4.75
CA PHE A 58 16.99 4.12 -4.81
C PHE A 58 17.28 5.45 -5.48
N LYS A 59 18.53 5.91 -5.36
CA LYS A 59 18.96 7.15 -6.02
C LYS A 59 18.91 6.99 -7.54
N ASP A 60 19.34 5.83 -8.05
CA ASP A 60 19.45 5.52 -9.47
C ASP A 60 19.28 4.01 -9.75
N SER A 61 19.01 3.63 -11.00
CA SER A 61 18.88 2.23 -11.42
C SER A 61 20.20 1.46 -11.27
N SER A 62 21.33 2.12 -11.51
CA SER A 62 22.68 1.56 -11.30
C SER A 62 22.96 1.20 -9.84
N SER A 63 22.21 1.77 -8.90
CA SER A 63 22.34 1.52 -7.46
C SER A 63 21.44 0.39 -6.96
N VAL A 64 20.93 -0.46 -7.85
CA VAL A 64 20.14 -1.65 -7.47
C VAL A 64 21.04 -2.89 -7.62
N THR A 65 21.83 -3.15 -6.61
CA THR A 65 22.66 -4.36 -6.50
C THR A 65 22.36 -5.12 -5.20
N ARG A 66 22.92 -6.32 -5.04
CA ARG A 66 22.80 -7.14 -3.83
C ARG A 66 23.20 -6.40 -2.55
N ASP A 67 24.24 -5.57 -2.61
CA ASP A 67 24.79 -4.86 -1.45
C ASP A 67 24.21 -3.45 -1.29
N SER A 68 23.23 -3.09 -2.12
CA SER A 68 22.65 -1.76 -2.13
C SER A 68 21.67 -1.58 -0.97
N VAL A 69 21.73 -0.40 -0.35
CA VAL A 69 20.78 -0.03 0.71
C VAL A 69 19.68 0.85 0.10
N PRO A 70 18.41 0.43 0.16
CA PRO A 70 17.31 1.26 -0.30
C PRO A 70 17.28 2.57 0.48
N ARG A 71 16.76 3.61 -0.18
CA ARG A 71 16.58 4.92 0.44
C ARG A 71 15.31 4.99 1.29
N GLY A 72 14.40 4.04 1.07
CA GLY A 72 13.29 3.71 1.95
C GLY A 72 12.49 2.54 1.40
N VAL A 73 11.60 2.04 2.24
CA VAL A 73 10.79 0.84 2.00
C VAL A 73 9.36 1.17 2.39
N ILE A 74 8.39 0.83 1.54
CA ILE A 74 6.97 0.89 1.85
C ILE A 74 6.40 -0.52 1.79
N PRO A 75 5.94 -1.10 2.92
CA PRO A 75 5.19 -2.35 2.91
C PRO A 75 3.80 -2.10 2.32
N VAL A 76 3.58 -2.46 1.05
CA VAL A 76 2.33 -2.14 0.34
C VAL A 76 1.13 -2.88 0.93
N GLY A 77 1.34 -4.00 1.63
CA GLY A 77 0.26 -4.69 2.37
C GLY A 77 -0.41 -3.81 3.44
N ARG A 78 0.25 -2.74 3.92
CA ARG A 78 -0.28 -1.75 4.87
C ARG A 78 -0.87 -0.51 4.20
N CYS A 79 -0.82 -0.42 2.88
CA CYS A 79 -1.43 0.67 2.12
C CYS A 79 -2.94 0.45 1.98
N LEU A 80 -3.69 1.54 2.07
CA LEU A 80 -5.14 1.56 1.96
C LEU A 80 -5.56 1.63 0.49
N THR A 81 -4.99 2.58 -0.26
CA THR A 81 -5.37 2.88 -1.64
C THR A 81 -4.19 3.36 -2.47
N VAL A 82 -4.29 3.14 -3.78
CA VAL A 82 -3.44 3.76 -4.81
C VAL A 82 -4.36 4.26 -5.92
N LYS A 83 -4.25 5.54 -6.32
CA LYS A 83 -5.13 6.16 -7.33
C LYS A 83 -4.53 7.42 -7.95
N GLY A 84 -5.11 7.90 -9.05
CA GLY A 84 -4.76 9.18 -9.65
C GLY A 84 -4.91 10.35 -8.66
N ALA A 85 -4.04 11.34 -8.81
CA ALA A 85 -3.94 12.52 -7.93
C ALA A 85 -3.66 13.81 -8.72
N GLU A 86 -3.95 13.83 -10.02
CA GLU A 86 -3.71 14.95 -10.93
C GLU A 86 -4.41 16.22 -10.45
N ASP A 87 -5.67 16.11 -10.04
CA ASP A 87 -6.47 17.24 -9.55
C ASP A 87 -6.01 17.75 -8.18
N VAL A 88 -5.45 16.85 -7.35
CA VAL A 88 -4.97 17.18 -6.00
C VAL A 88 -3.62 17.88 -6.07
N ILE A 89 -2.72 17.38 -6.92
CA ILE A 89 -1.33 17.82 -6.99
C ILE A 89 -1.10 18.86 -8.09
N ASN A 90 -2.06 19.04 -9.01
CA ASN A 90 -1.93 19.88 -10.19
C ASN A 90 -0.68 19.54 -11.01
N LYS A 91 -0.42 18.23 -11.17
CA LYS A 91 0.66 17.70 -12.01
C LYS A 91 0.12 16.58 -12.89
N PRO A 92 0.48 16.56 -14.19
CA PRO A 92 0.10 15.46 -15.06
C PRO A 92 0.74 14.16 -14.58
N PHE A 93 0.05 13.06 -14.83
CA PHE A 93 0.52 11.70 -14.52
C PHE A 93 0.84 11.48 -13.03
N ALA A 94 0.17 12.25 -12.17
CA ALA A 94 0.34 12.17 -10.73
C ALA A 94 -0.57 11.10 -10.13
N PHE A 95 -0.06 10.38 -9.16
CA PHE A 95 -0.84 9.42 -8.39
C PHE A 95 -0.44 9.46 -6.92
N GLU A 96 -1.34 9.00 -6.06
CA GLU A 96 -1.14 8.90 -4.62
C GLU A 96 -1.11 7.45 -4.14
N LEU A 97 -0.36 7.23 -3.06
CA LEU A 97 -0.35 6.00 -2.28
C LEU A 97 -0.66 6.36 -0.83
N ALA A 98 -1.84 5.95 -0.36
CA ALA A 98 -2.29 6.25 0.99
C ALA A 98 -1.98 5.08 1.93
N THR A 99 -1.43 5.41 3.09
CA THR A 99 -1.33 4.51 4.26
C THR A 99 -2.28 5.01 5.34
N VAL A 100 -2.39 4.26 6.46
CA VAL A 100 -3.19 4.70 7.62
C VAL A 100 -2.70 6.04 8.18
N ASN A 101 -1.41 6.31 8.11
CA ASN A 101 -0.79 7.43 8.83
C ASN A 101 -0.48 8.63 7.92
N TYR A 102 -0.28 8.39 6.62
CA TYR A 102 0.14 9.43 5.68
C TYR A 102 -0.12 9.04 4.21
N THR A 103 -0.22 10.06 3.36
CA THR A 103 -0.36 9.92 1.91
C THR A 103 0.92 10.38 1.22
N MET A 104 1.40 9.58 0.27
CA MET A 104 2.55 9.88 -0.57
C MET A 104 2.09 10.20 -1.99
N TYR A 105 2.80 11.11 -2.64
CA TYR A 105 2.52 11.51 -4.02
C TYR A 105 3.70 11.23 -4.95
N PHE A 106 3.37 10.77 -6.15
CA PHE A 106 4.30 10.38 -7.20
C PHE A 106 3.85 10.98 -8.52
N VAL A 107 4.80 11.19 -9.42
CA VAL A 107 4.57 11.57 -10.81
C VAL A 107 5.34 10.59 -11.69
N ALA A 108 4.63 9.98 -12.64
CA ALA A 108 5.22 9.14 -13.67
C ALA A 108 5.62 9.95 -14.91
N ASP A 109 6.45 9.38 -15.78
CA ASP A 109 6.90 10.05 -17.00
C ASP A 109 5.81 10.06 -18.09
N THR A 110 4.89 9.09 -18.08
CA THR A 110 3.79 8.97 -19.04
C THR A 110 2.48 8.52 -18.36
N GLU A 111 1.34 8.78 -19.02
CA GLU A 111 0.03 8.29 -18.58
C GLU A 111 0.00 6.77 -18.47
N LYS A 112 0.57 6.09 -19.48
CA LYS A 112 0.69 4.64 -19.47
C LYS A 112 1.45 4.19 -18.23
N ASP A 113 2.63 4.75 -17.96
CA ASP A 113 3.45 4.37 -16.80
C ASP A 113 2.72 4.59 -15.48
N LYS A 114 1.96 5.69 -15.35
CA LYS A 114 1.14 5.97 -14.17
C LYS A 114 0.13 4.84 -13.93
N GLU A 115 -0.70 4.53 -14.92
CA GLU A 115 -1.73 3.48 -14.84
C GLU A 115 -1.12 2.13 -14.48
N ASP A 116 -0.03 1.82 -15.12
CA ASP A 116 0.76 0.63 -14.92
C ASP A 116 1.32 0.51 -13.47
N TRP A 117 1.84 1.60 -12.91
CA TRP A 117 2.29 1.67 -11.51
C TRP A 117 1.12 1.50 -10.55
N ILE A 118 0.01 2.20 -10.77
CA ILE A 118 -1.23 2.07 -9.98
C ILE A 118 -1.70 0.62 -9.99
N ASN A 119 -1.78 -0.02 -11.16
CA ASN A 119 -2.23 -1.40 -11.32
C ASN A 119 -1.29 -2.41 -10.65
N SER A 120 0.01 -2.21 -10.73
CA SER A 120 0.99 -3.14 -10.14
C SER A 120 1.01 -3.03 -8.62
N ILE A 121 1.01 -1.81 -8.09
CA ILE A 121 0.92 -1.56 -6.66
C ILE A 121 -0.43 -2.05 -6.13
N GLY A 122 -1.54 -1.74 -6.81
CA GLY A 122 -2.88 -2.16 -6.42
C GLY A 122 -3.02 -3.68 -6.30
N ARG A 123 -2.51 -4.42 -7.30
CA ARG A 123 -2.44 -5.89 -7.24
C ARG A 123 -1.61 -6.38 -6.05
N SER A 124 -0.45 -5.77 -5.82
CA SER A 124 0.46 -6.13 -4.73
C SER A 124 -0.15 -5.83 -3.35
N ILE A 125 -0.89 -4.71 -3.18
CA ILE A 125 -1.68 -4.41 -1.98
C ILE A 125 -2.67 -5.53 -1.70
N VAL A 126 -3.46 -5.93 -2.69
CA VAL A 126 -4.48 -6.99 -2.53
C VAL A 126 -3.82 -8.30 -2.10
N GLN A 127 -2.76 -8.71 -2.82
CA GLN A 127 -2.03 -9.95 -2.56
C GLN A 127 -1.42 -10.02 -1.16
N HIS A 128 -0.90 -8.91 -0.65
CA HIS A 128 -0.14 -8.87 0.62
C HIS A 128 -0.93 -8.29 1.80
N SER A 129 -2.20 -7.90 1.61
CA SER A 129 -3.05 -7.33 2.68
C SER A 129 -3.50 -8.33 3.75
N ARG A 130 -3.10 -9.60 3.67
CA ARG A 130 -3.57 -10.69 4.56
C ARG A 130 -2.48 -11.49 5.30
N SER A 131 -1.19 -11.13 5.23
CA SER A 131 -0.12 -11.95 5.85
C SER A 131 0.57 -11.34 7.09
N VAL A 132 -0.06 -10.41 7.81
CA VAL A 132 0.40 -10.06 9.17
C VAL A 132 -0.24 -11.03 10.16
N THR A 133 0.08 -12.31 10.02
CA THR A 133 -0.21 -13.35 11.01
C THR A 133 1.10 -14.00 11.40
N ASP A 134 1.96 -13.23 12.05
CA ASP A 134 2.72 -13.71 13.20
C ASP A 134 3.45 -12.50 13.80
N SER A 135 3.37 -12.35 15.12
CA SER A 135 4.06 -11.31 15.90
C SER A 135 3.43 -9.91 15.81
N GLU A 136 2.30 -9.73 16.48
CA GLU A 136 2.06 -8.67 17.48
C GLU A 136 0.56 -8.64 17.81
N VAL A 137 0.22 -9.17 18.98
CA VAL A 137 -1.11 -8.97 19.59
C VAL A 137 -1.18 -7.51 20.02
N VAL A 138 -1.66 -6.63 19.15
CA VAL A 138 -2.11 -5.28 19.52
C VAL A 138 -3.50 -5.03 18.93
N ASP A 139 -4.46 -4.96 19.85
CA ASP A 139 -5.84 -4.47 19.74
C ASP A 139 -6.61 -4.86 18.47
N TYR A 140 -7.20 -6.05 18.56
CA TYR A 140 -8.01 -6.72 17.55
C TYR A 140 -9.29 -5.96 17.10
N ASP A 141 -9.76 -4.99 17.89
CA ASP A 141 -11.02 -4.27 17.63
C ASP A 141 -10.85 -3.11 16.62
N ASN A 142 -9.74 -2.38 16.68
CA ASN A 142 -9.48 -1.28 15.75
C ASN A 142 -9.07 -1.83 14.36
N SER A 143 -8.26 -2.89 14.32
CA SER A 143 -7.80 -3.52 13.08
C SER A 143 -8.93 -4.19 12.29
N ARG A 144 -9.95 -4.75 12.95
CA ARG A 144 -11.14 -5.30 12.25
C ARG A 144 -12.03 -4.21 11.68
N ARG A 145 -12.27 -3.12 12.42
CA ARG A 145 -13.00 -1.95 11.90
C ARG A 145 -12.26 -1.31 10.73
N ILE A 146 -10.94 -1.17 10.81
CA ILE A 146 -10.10 -0.69 9.71
C ILE A 146 -10.14 -1.68 8.54
N GLN A 147 -10.13 -2.99 8.76
CA GLN A 147 -10.30 -3.98 7.68
C GLN A 147 -11.67 -3.85 7.01
N PHE A 148 -12.77 -3.76 7.75
CA PHE A 148 -14.11 -3.57 7.18
C PHE A 148 -14.23 -2.26 6.43
N GLU A 149 -13.70 -1.17 6.97
CA GLU A 149 -13.70 0.14 6.35
C GLU A 149 -12.80 0.18 5.11
N THR A 150 -11.63 -0.47 5.17
CA THR A 150 -10.73 -0.63 4.02
C THR A 150 -11.37 -1.50 2.95
N PHE A 151 -12.07 -2.59 3.31
CA PHE A 151 -12.85 -3.41 2.36
C PHE A 151 -14.03 -2.64 1.77
N ARG A 152 -14.72 -1.81 2.58
CA ARG A 152 -15.82 -0.93 2.14
C ARG A 152 -15.32 0.12 1.14
N ILE A 153 -14.22 0.82 1.46
CA ILE A 153 -13.54 1.76 0.58
C ILE A 153 -13.01 1.05 -0.69
N ARG A 154 -12.52 -0.19 -0.58
CA ARG A 154 -12.10 -1.01 -1.73
C ARG A 154 -13.28 -1.33 -2.66
N LEU A 155 -14.46 -1.67 -2.12
CA LEU A 155 -15.67 -1.94 -2.92
C LEU A 155 -16.22 -0.65 -3.58
N GLU A 156 -16.12 0.49 -2.90
CA GLU A 156 -16.56 1.78 -3.44
C GLU A 156 -15.64 2.30 -4.58
N ASN A 157 -14.33 2.06 -4.49
CA ASN A 157 -13.39 2.44 -5.57
C ASN A 157 -13.37 1.44 -6.74
N LEU A 158 -13.76 0.17 -6.53
CA LEU A 158 -13.96 -0.81 -7.60
C LEU A 158 -15.23 -0.55 -8.43
N ALA A 159 -16.16 0.27 -7.94
CA ALA A 159 -17.41 0.56 -8.63
C ALA A 159 -17.29 1.61 -9.75
N ILE A 160 -16.12 2.25 -9.96
CA ILE A 160 -15.94 3.34 -10.95
C ILE A 160 -15.14 2.91 -12.19
N SER A 161 -14.54 1.72 -12.24
CA SER A 161 -13.84 1.27 -13.45
C SER A 161 -14.14 -0.19 -13.75
N THR A 162 -15.07 -0.37 -14.68
CA THR A 162 -15.33 -1.53 -15.52
C THR A 162 -14.21 -2.59 -15.50
N ILE A 163 -14.40 -3.68 -14.73
CA ILE A 163 -14.02 -5.08 -15.07
C ILE A 163 -14.90 -5.97 -14.17
N TRP A 164 -16.09 -6.33 -14.67
CA TRP A 164 -16.74 -7.57 -14.28
C TRP A 164 -16.17 -8.65 -15.20
N ASN A 165 -15.08 -9.30 -14.79
CA ASN A 165 -14.77 -10.66 -15.18
C ASN A 165 -13.68 -11.20 -14.27
N VAL A 166 -14.00 -12.31 -13.61
CA VAL A 166 -13.17 -13.09 -12.71
C VAL A 166 -13.06 -12.51 -11.29
N PHE A 167 -14.04 -12.83 -10.44
CA PHE A 167 -13.81 -13.56 -9.19
C PHE A 167 -15.17 -13.85 -8.52
N ASP A 168 -15.77 -14.99 -8.90
CA ASP A 168 -16.64 -15.73 -7.98
C ASP A 168 -15.74 -16.28 -6.88
N PHE A 169 -15.71 -15.62 -5.71
CA PHE A 169 -15.22 -16.23 -4.48
C PHE A 169 -16.41 -16.37 -3.54
N GLN A 170 -16.87 -17.62 -3.46
CA GLN A 170 -17.90 -18.11 -2.59
C GLN A 170 -17.64 -17.71 -1.13
N ILE A 171 -18.26 -16.63 -0.67
CA ILE A 171 -18.49 -16.39 0.76
C ILE A 171 -20.00 -16.44 0.95
N GLY A 172 -20.44 -17.49 1.65
CA GLY A 172 -21.83 -17.76 1.95
C GLY A 172 -22.49 -16.58 2.65
N CYS A 173 -23.33 -15.89 1.89
CA CYS A 173 -24.22 -14.85 2.38
C CYS A 173 -25.37 -15.52 3.14
N SER A 174 -25.21 -15.72 4.45
CA SER A 174 -26.33 -16.06 5.32
C SER A 174 -26.95 -14.76 5.83
N LYS A 175 -27.94 -14.27 5.07
CA LYS A 175 -29.02 -13.34 5.44
C LYS A 175 -28.73 -12.37 6.59
N LEU A 176 -28.44 -11.12 6.24
CA LEU A 176 -28.86 -9.98 7.05
C LEU A 176 -29.88 -9.19 6.25
N ALA A 177 -31.15 -9.51 6.50
CA ALA A 177 -32.25 -8.64 6.12
C ALA A 177 -32.23 -7.42 7.05
N ALA A 178 -32.30 -6.23 6.47
CA ALA A 178 -32.48 -4.99 7.19
C ALA A 178 -33.82 -5.01 7.95
N VAL A 179 -33.79 -4.64 9.24
CA VAL A 179 -34.92 -4.01 9.89
C VAL A 179 -34.37 -2.80 10.65
N GLU A 180 -34.90 -1.64 10.26
CA GLU A 180 -34.58 -0.33 10.82
C GLU A 180 -34.94 -0.26 12.30
N GLY A 181 -34.05 0.38 13.07
CA GLY A 181 -34.33 0.94 14.39
C GLY A 181 -34.70 -0.08 15.47
N HIS A 182 -33.77 -0.34 16.40
CA HIS A 182 -33.92 -0.50 17.87
C HIS A 182 -32.62 -1.15 18.42
N PRO A 183 -32.23 -0.87 19.68
CA PRO A 183 -30.90 -1.21 20.21
C PRO A 183 -30.81 -2.71 20.52
N ILE A 184 -29.81 -3.39 19.97
CA ILE A 184 -29.58 -4.81 20.24
C ILE A 184 -28.79 -4.95 21.54
N THR A 185 -29.50 -5.32 22.61
CA THR A 185 -28.97 -5.94 23.82
C THR A 185 -28.23 -7.23 23.45
N ILE A 186 -26.96 -7.32 23.80
CA ILE A 186 -26.16 -8.55 23.63
C ILE A 186 -26.54 -9.52 24.74
N CYS A 187 -27.33 -10.55 24.43
CA CYS A 187 -27.46 -11.72 25.29
C CYS A 187 -26.25 -12.63 25.06
N LEU A 188 -25.33 -12.66 26.03
CA LEU A 188 -24.35 -13.74 26.17
C LEU A 188 -25.10 -14.99 26.63
N SER A 189 -25.17 -16.01 25.77
CA SER A 189 -25.48 -17.38 26.20
C SER A 189 -24.30 -18.27 25.84
N VAL A 190 -23.62 -18.71 26.89
CA VAL A 190 -22.75 -19.89 26.89
C VAL A 190 -23.60 -21.10 26.54
N ALA A 191 -23.07 -22.01 25.71
CA ALA A 191 -23.52 -23.40 25.69
C ALA A 191 -22.35 -24.28 25.25
N ASP A 192 -21.89 -25.08 26.21
CA ASP A 192 -21.02 -26.23 26.06
C ASP A 192 -21.67 -27.31 25.18
N TYR A 193 -20.85 -27.96 24.36
CA TYR A 193 -20.61 -29.41 24.18
C TYR A 193 -20.15 -29.72 22.76
#